data_AF-A0A8K0PY53-F1
#
_entry.id   AF-A0A8K0PY53-F1
#
_cell.length_a   1.000
_cell.length_b   1.000
_cell.length_c   1.000
_cell.angle_alpha   90.00
_cell.angle_beta   90.00
_cell.angle_gamma   90.00
#
_symmetry.space_group_name_H-M   'P 1'
#
loop_
_entity.id
_entity.type
_entity.pdbx_description
1 polymer ?
#
loop_
_entity_poly.entity_id
_entity_poly.type
_entity_poly.pdbx_seq_one_letter_code
_entity_poly.pdbx_strand_id
1 'polypeptide(L)'
;MPAPTSPLPGLPLSVYSWAIQQLFFHAAGLALEYCDYSGTLRQYRVRPVNEKSYLGLLPRVLFNQCFILLPSMVIAEAIGLCFTGEISLNVGRFLCSLLVMAVGHDFVQYSTHRYLLHQSSVPLMRALRHSVHHSTGATQGISACYMSAPDFFLTIVLPYLLPLAIIGGGGSDILFHTLVAGLGALGGVYEHSGYDFGTELRQPPPQDYDGKRSLRMVVSSFAAAALDNRAHSEHHIRANVSFSDGFGSPGICDWMFGTRWDLVSKRRRDVEVEWQAQQKAGKSTSHNAKDLSDEHVQ
;
A
#
# COMPACT_ATOMS: atom_id res chain seq x y z
N MET A 1 9.41 31.59 17.36
CA MET A 1 8.98 30.40 18.12
C MET A 1 10.22 29.65 18.56
N PRO A 2 10.30 29.14 19.80
CA PRO A 2 11.44 28.32 20.22
C PRO A 2 11.54 27.09 19.31
N ALA A 3 12.77 26.76 18.88
CA ALA A 3 13.00 25.60 18.03
C ALA A 3 12.63 24.32 18.80
N PRO A 4 11.99 23.34 18.15
CA PRO A 4 11.74 22.04 18.75
C PRO A 4 13.04 21.44 19.29
N THR A 5 13.04 20.98 20.53
CA THR A 5 14.19 20.28 21.10
C THR A 5 14.12 18.82 20.65
N SER A 6 14.74 18.52 19.51
CA SER A 6 15.11 17.15 19.17
C SER A 6 16.03 16.56 20.25
N PRO A 7 16.12 15.23 20.37
CA PRO A 7 16.98 14.60 21.38
C PRO A 7 18.48 14.89 21.14
N LEU A 8 18.82 15.39 19.95
CA LEU A 8 20.15 15.86 19.56
C LEU A 8 20.09 17.37 19.31
N PRO A 9 20.68 18.21 20.19
CA PRO A 9 20.59 19.66 20.06
C PRO A 9 20.96 20.15 18.66
N GLY A 10 20.03 20.87 18.00
CA GLY A 10 20.25 21.48 16.69
C GLY A 10 19.91 20.61 15.47
N LEU A 11 19.50 19.35 15.65
CA LEU A 11 19.05 18.52 14.54
C LEU A 11 17.55 18.74 14.26
N PRO A 12 17.12 19.05 13.01
CA PRO A 12 15.69 19.15 12.69
C PRO A 12 14.96 17.83 12.96
N LEU A 13 13.71 17.91 13.39
CA LEU A 13 12.95 16.70 13.77
C LEU A 13 12.67 15.82 12.54
N SER A 14 12.48 16.41 11.36
CA SER A 14 12.40 15.68 10.09
C SER A 14 13.62 14.79 9.83
N VAL A 15 14.84 15.29 10.10
CA VAL A 15 16.08 14.53 9.89
C VAL A 15 16.17 13.37 10.90
N TYR A 16 15.77 13.61 12.15
CA TYR A 16 15.69 12.55 13.15
C TYR A 16 14.68 11.46 12.76
N SER A 17 13.46 11.84 12.39
CA SER A 17 12.41 10.92 11.97
C SER A 17 12.82 10.13 10.71
N TRP A 18 13.48 10.79 9.76
CA TRP A 18 14.06 10.14 8.58
C TRP A 18 15.11 9.09 8.97
N ALA A 19 16.01 9.40 9.91
CA ALA A 19 17.04 8.47 10.36
C ALA A 19 16.44 7.22 11.03
N ILE A 20 15.40 7.41 11.84
CA ILE A 20 14.61 6.32 12.42
C ILE A 20 13.98 5.47 11.31
N GLN A 21 13.37 6.09 10.30
CA GLN A 21 12.81 5.38 9.16
C GLN A 21 13.88 4.55 8.44
N GLN A 22 15.06 5.11 8.18
CA GLN A 22 16.17 4.39 7.52
C GLN A 22 16.59 3.17 8.33
N LEU A 23 16.72 3.32 9.65
CA LEU A 23 17.08 2.24 10.55
C LEU A 23 16.08 1.08 10.45
N PHE A 24 14.79 1.35 10.63
CA PHE A 24 13.76 0.30 10.57
C PHE A 24 13.66 -0.32 9.17
N PHE A 25 13.70 0.50 8.12
CA PHE A 25 13.59 0.04 6.74
C PHE A 25 14.73 -0.91 6.37
N HIS A 26 15.98 -0.51 6.63
CA HIS A 26 17.13 -1.33 6.26
C HIS A 26 17.36 -2.50 7.21
N ALA A 27 17.08 -2.37 8.51
CA ALA A 27 17.17 -3.49 9.43
C ALA A 27 16.18 -4.61 9.05
N ALA A 28 14.92 -4.25 8.78
CA ALA A 28 13.92 -5.22 8.33
C ALA A 28 14.25 -5.78 6.93
N GLY A 29 14.69 -4.92 6.01
CA GLY A 29 15.10 -5.33 4.67
C GLY A 29 16.25 -6.35 4.69
N LEU A 30 17.27 -6.11 5.51
CA LEU A 30 18.41 -7.02 5.70
C LEU A 30 17.99 -8.32 6.41
N ALA A 31 17.09 -8.25 7.39
CA ALA A 31 16.58 -9.44 8.06
C ALA A 31 15.83 -10.36 7.08
N LEU A 32 15.03 -9.81 6.17
CA LEU A 32 14.33 -10.57 5.14
C LEU A 32 15.26 -11.08 4.04
N GLU A 33 16.26 -10.29 3.63
CA GLU A 33 17.32 -10.76 2.72
C GLU A 33 18.10 -11.94 3.34
N TYR A 34 18.40 -11.88 4.63
CA TYR A 34 19.01 -13.00 5.35
C TYR A 34 18.11 -14.24 5.36
N CYS A 35 16.79 -14.06 5.55
CA CYS A 35 15.83 -15.17 5.46
C CYS A 35 15.83 -15.78 4.05
N ASP A 36 15.87 -14.95 3.01
CA ASP A 36 15.94 -15.39 1.61
C ASP A 36 17.21 -16.19 1.32
N TYR A 37 18.36 -15.71 1.81
CA TYR A 37 19.66 -16.38 1.64
C TYR A 37 19.75 -17.71 2.42
N SER A 38 19.30 -17.71 3.67
CA SER A 38 19.36 -18.89 4.55
C SER A 38 18.26 -19.92 4.27
N GLY A 39 17.21 -19.53 3.55
CA GLY A 39 16.00 -20.34 3.39
C GLY A 39 15.11 -20.37 4.65
N THR A 40 15.43 -19.57 5.65
CA THR A 40 14.59 -19.42 6.85
C THR A 40 13.26 -18.79 6.44
N LEU A 41 12.14 -19.22 7.02
CA LEU A 41 10.78 -18.76 6.68
C LEU A 41 10.31 -19.09 5.24
N ARG A 42 10.99 -19.97 4.50
CA ARG A 42 10.59 -20.34 3.13
C ARG A 42 9.15 -20.82 3.01
N GLN A 43 8.54 -21.41 4.05
CA GLN A 43 7.12 -21.80 4.01
C GLN A 43 6.15 -20.62 3.86
N TYR A 44 6.54 -19.43 4.31
CA TYR A 44 5.74 -18.20 4.22
C TYR A 44 5.99 -17.45 2.91
N ARG A 45 6.97 -17.90 2.13
CA ARG A 45 7.37 -17.26 0.89
C ARG A 45 6.39 -17.63 -0.20
N VAL A 46 5.63 -16.66 -0.69
CA VAL A 46 4.63 -16.90 -1.74
C VAL A 46 5.24 -16.86 -3.15
N ARG A 47 6.46 -16.32 -3.30
CA ARG A 47 7.13 -16.15 -4.59
C ARG A 47 8.65 -16.32 -4.54
N PRO A 48 9.27 -16.87 -5.60
CA PRO A 48 10.71 -16.85 -5.72
C PRO A 48 11.24 -15.42 -5.78
N VAL A 49 12.45 -15.19 -5.25
CA VAL A 49 13.17 -13.92 -5.37
C VAL A 49 13.46 -13.67 -6.86
N ASN A 50 13.26 -12.43 -7.32
CA ASN A 50 13.57 -12.02 -8.68
C ASN A 50 15.10 -11.95 -8.93
N GLU A 51 15.52 -11.75 -10.18
CA GLU A 51 16.94 -11.75 -10.57
C GLU A 51 17.77 -10.62 -9.94
N LYS A 52 17.13 -9.54 -9.51
CA LYS A 52 17.83 -8.39 -8.92
C LYS A 52 18.25 -8.73 -7.49
N SER A 53 19.53 -8.52 -7.18
CA SER A 53 20.03 -8.65 -5.81
C SER A 53 19.70 -7.42 -4.97
N TYR A 54 19.72 -7.55 -3.64
CA TYR A 54 19.57 -6.43 -2.71
C TYR A 54 20.51 -5.27 -3.06
N LEU A 55 21.79 -5.58 -3.30
CA LEU A 55 22.81 -4.61 -3.70
C LEU A 55 22.52 -3.97 -5.07
N GLY A 56 21.83 -4.68 -5.97
CA GLY A 56 21.38 -4.13 -7.25
C GLY A 56 20.24 -3.12 -7.12
N LEU A 57 19.40 -3.25 -6.09
CA LEU A 57 18.31 -2.30 -5.82
C LEU A 57 18.77 -1.09 -5.00
N LEU A 58 19.72 -1.30 -4.09
CA LEU A 58 20.11 -0.35 -3.06
C LEU A 58 20.48 1.07 -3.56
N PRO A 59 21.24 1.26 -4.67
CA PRO A 59 21.61 2.61 -5.10
C PRO A 59 20.42 3.51 -5.41
N ARG A 60 19.37 2.96 -6.05
CA ARG A 60 18.14 3.72 -6.36
C ARG A 60 17.29 3.95 -5.12
N VAL A 61 17.22 2.96 -4.23
CA VAL A 61 16.53 3.06 -2.94
C VAL A 61 17.14 4.20 -2.11
N LEU A 62 18.46 4.21 -1.93
CA LEU A 62 19.18 5.27 -1.22
C LEU A 62 19.04 6.61 -1.92
N PHE A 63 19.06 6.64 -3.26
CA PHE A 63 18.82 7.89 -3.99
C PHE A 63 17.46 8.49 -3.63
N ASN A 64 16.39 7.70 -3.70
CA ASN A 64 15.05 8.15 -3.37
C ASN A 64 14.94 8.60 -1.90
N GLN A 65 15.49 7.82 -0.96
CA GLN A 65 15.46 8.14 0.46
C GLN A 65 16.24 9.40 0.83
N CYS A 66 17.42 9.61 0.25
CA CYS A 66 18.32 10.72 0.57
C CYS A 66 18.02 12.00 -0.21
N PHE A 67 17.59 11.89 -1.47
CA PHE A 67 17.45 13.04 -2.37
C PHE A 67 16.00 13.41 -2.70
N ILE A 68 15.02 12.56 -2.36
CA ILE A 68 13.61 12.87 -2.56
C ILE A 68 12.88 12.97 -1.21
N LEU A 69 12.94 11.91 -0.39
CA LEU A 69 12.24 11.87 0.89
C LEU A 69 12.80 12.89 1.89
N LEU A 70 14.10 12.81 2.22
CA LEU A 70 14.71 13.68 3.22
C LEU A 70 14.53 15.17 2.90
N PRO A 71 14.83 15.67 1.68
CA PRO A 71 14.61 17.08 1.35
C PRO A 71 13.14 17.48 1.45
N SER A 72 12.21 16.61 1.07
CA SER A 72 10.77 16.90 1.19
C SER A 72 10.34 17.04 2.66
N MET A 73 10.83 16.17 3.54
CA MET A 73 10.55 16.25 4.98
C MET A 73 11.13 17.53 5.59
N VAL A 74 12.38 17.88 5.23
CA VAL A 74 13.04 19.11 5.70
C VAL A 74 12.33 20.36 5.20
N ILE A 75 11.93 20.39 3.93
CA ILE A 75 11.16 21.51 3.37
C ILE A 75 9.83 21.64 4.12
N ALA A 76 9.10 20.54 4.33
CA ALA A 76 7.82 20.55 5.05
C ALA A 76 7.96 21.05 6.50
N GLU A 77 9.06 20.73 7.18
CA GLU A 77 9.38 21.30 8.50
C GLU A 77 9.73 22.79 8.40
N ALA A 78 10.58 23.17 7.46
CA ALA A 78 11.05 24.54 7.30
C ALA A 78 9.92 25.54 7.02
N ILE A 79 8.88 25.12 6.29
CA ILE A 79 7.69 25.94 6.01
C ILE A 79 6.59 25.80 7.07
N GLY A 80 6.82 25.02 8.14
CA GLY A 80 5.89 24.85 9.25
C GLY A 80 4.67 23.99 8.95
N LEU A 81 4.71 23.13 7.92
CA LEU A 81 3.60 22.21 7.61
C LEU A 81 3.66 20.91 8.41
N CYS A 82 4.85 20.39 8.70
CA CYS A 82 5.06 19.11 9.39
C CYS A 82 6.13 19.26 10.47
N PHE A 83 6.17 18.36 11.46
CA PHE A 83 7.23 18.28 12.49
C PHE A 83 7.36 19.51 13.41
N THR A 84 6.40 20.45 13.35
CA THR A 84 6.39 21.70 14.11
C THR A 84 5.17 21.76 15.01
N GLY A 85 5.26 22.50 16.12
CA GLY A 85 4.16 22.74 17.04
C GLY A 85 4.42 22.23 18.46
N GLU A 86 3.39 21.66 19.09
CA GLU A 86 3.44 21.16 20.48
C GLU A 86 4.48 20.05 20.63
N ILE A 87 5.28 20.10 21.70
CA ILE A 87 6.34 19.11 21.99
C ILE A 87 5.76 17.72 22.30
N SER A 88 4.54 17.66 22.81
CA SER A 88 3.85 16.41 23.14
C SER A 88 2.37 16.52 22.79
N LEU A 89 1.85 15.53 22.08
CA LEU A 89 0.42 15.43 21.82
C LEU A 89 -0.28 14.89 23.07
N ASN A 90 -1.47 15.42 23.38
CA ASN A 90 -2.34 14.73 24.32
C ASN A 90 -2.76 13.36 23.74
N VAL A 91 -3.09 12.39 24.62
CA VAL A 91 -3.38 11.01 24.22
C VAL A 91 -4.50 10.91 23.18
N GLY A 92 -5.56 11.71 23.31
CA GLY A 92 -6.67 11.70 22.35
C GLY A 92 -6.21 12.15 20.96
N ARG A 93 -5.51 13.28 20.88
CA ARG A 93 -4.92 13.78 19.64
C ARG A 93 -3.92 12.79 19.05
N PHE A 94 -3.06 12.18 19.88
CA PHE A 94 -2.10 11.16 19.45
C PHE A 94 -2.80 9.98 18.76
N LEU A 95 -3.82 9.39 19.40
CA LEU A 95 -4.55 8.25 18.86
C LEU A 95 -5.37 8.61 17.61
N CYS A 96 -6.06 9.75 17.61
CA CYS A 96 -6.79 10.23 16.44
C CYS A 96 -5.84 10.52 15.27
N SER A 97 -4.67 11.11 15.53
CA SER A 97 -3.64 11.36 14.53
C SER A 97 -3.15 10.06 13.90
N LEU A 98 -2.90 8.99 14.68
CA LEU A 98 -2.52 7.69 14.12
C LEU A 98 -3.59 7.13 13.16
N LEU A 99 -4.87 7.23 13.54
CA LEU A 99 -5.97 6.78 12.70
C LEU A 99 -6.06 7.60 11.40
N VAL A 100 -5.96 8.92 11.50
CA VAL A 100 -6.00 9.81 10.32
C VAL A 100 -4.77 9.61 9.44
N MET A 101 -3.59 9.35 10.01
CA MET A 101 -2.40 8.99 9.23
C MET A 101 -2.64 7.72 8.43
N ALA A 102 -3.18 6.66 9.04
CA ALA A 102 -3.45 5.41 8.35
C ALA A 102 -4.48 5.58 7.22
N VAL A 103 -5.62 6.23 7.49
CA VAL A 103 -6.68 6.45 6.49
C VAL A 103 -6.24 7.43 5.41
N GLY A 104 -5.59 8.52 5.79
CA GLY A 104 -5.11 9.53 4.87
C GLY A 104 -4.03 8.98 3.95
N HIS A 105 -3.11 8.17 4.48
CA HIS A 105 -2.10 7.49 3.68
C HIS A 105 -2.77 6.58 2.64
N ASP A 106 -3.68 5.70 3.07
CA ASP A 106 -4.44 4.79 2.19
C ASP A 106 -5.17 5.56 1.07
N PHE A 107 -5.84 6.66 1.41
CA PHE A 107 -6.58 7.45 0.44
C PHE A 107 -5.68 8.16 -0.58
N VAL A 108 -4.64 8.85 -0.11
CA VAL A 108 -3.71 9.59 -0.99
C VAL A 108 -2.98 8.61 -1.88
N GLN A 109 -2.48 7.51 -1.31
CA GLN A 109 -1.80 6.46 -2.06
C GLN A 109 -2.72 5.82 -3.09
N TYR A 110 -3.92 5.39 -2.70
CA TYR A 110 -4.88 4.82 -3.63
C TYR A 110 -5.16 5.79 -4.78
N SER A 111 -5.34 7.07 -4.48
CA SER A 111 -5.64 8.08 -5.48
C SER A 111 -4.50 8.28 -6.47
N THR A 112 -3.27 8.44 -5.99
CA THR A 112 -2.09 8.61 -6.86
C THR A 112 -1.81 7.32 -7.61
N HIS A 113 -1.79 6.18 -6.94
CA HIS A 113 -1.48 4.91 -7.54
C HIS A 113 -2.51 4.49 -8.59
N ARG A 114 -3.80 4.46 -8.24
CA ARG A 114 -4.86 4.00 -9.16
C ARG A 114 -5.13 5.01 -10.27
N TYR A 115 -5.35 6.27 -9.93
CA TYR A 115 -5.82 7.26 -10.90
C TYR A 115 -4.69 8.01 -11.60
N LEU A 116 -3.47 8.04 -11.08
CA LEU A 116 -2.37 8.72 -11.75
C LEU A 116 -1.41 7.73 -12.41
N LEU A 117 -1.03 6.66 -11.70
CA LEU A 117 0.00 5.73 -12.15
C LEU A 117 -0.53 4.56 -12.98
N HIS A 118 -1.75 4.10 -12.72
CA HIS A 118 -2.44 3.05 -13.51
C HIS A 118 -3.55 3.60 -14.43
N GLN A 119 -3.55 4.90 -14.69
CA GLN A 119 -4.46 5.47 -15.70
C GLN A 119 -4.13 4.93 -17.09
N SER A 120 -5.15 4.76 -17.94
CA SER A 120 -4.97 4.32 -19.33
C SER A 120 -4.22 5.32 -20.22
N SER A 121 -3.90 6.52 -19.70
CA SER A 121 -3.09 7.51 -20.39
C SER A 121 -1.62 7.08 -20.43
N VAL A 122 -1.30 6.29 -21.46
CA VAL A 122 0.06 5.80 -21.76
C VAL A 122 1.17 6.88 -21.62
N PRO A 123 0.96 8.16 -21.96
CA PRO A 123 2.00 9.19 -21.78
C PRO A 123 2.39 9.46 -20.33
N LEU A 124 1.41 9.56 -19.41
CA LEU A 124 1.66 9.90 -18.01
C LEU A 124 2.34 8.73 -17.29
N MET A 125 1.85 7.51 -17.49
CA MET A 125 2.48 6.30 -16.96
C MET A 125 3.94 6.15 -17.44
N ARG A 126 4.23 6.49 -18.71
CA ARG A 126 5.60 6.51 -19.25
C ARG A 126 6.46 7.60 -18.63
N ALA A 127 5.91 8.79 -18.40
CA ALA A 127 6.62 9.90 -17.78
C ALA A 127 6.99 9.58 -16.32
N LEU A 128 6.05 8.98 -15.57
CA LEU A 128 6.23 8.61 -14.18
C LEU A 128 7.04 7.31 -14.02
N ARG A 129 7.22 6.51 -15.09
CA ARG A 129 8.04 5.29 -15.11
C ARG A 129 7.68 4.29 -14.00
N HIS A 130 6.40 4.16 -13.69
CA HIS A 130 5.91 3.24 -12.67
C HIS A 130 6.25 1.76 -12.97
N SER A 131 6.48 1.42 -14.24
CA SER A 131 6.98 0.10 -14.65
C SER A 131 8.33 -0.29 -14.02
N VAL A 132 9.13 0.68 -13.56
CA VAL A 132 10.36 0.43 -12.80
C VAL A 132 10.04 -0.28 -11.49
N HIS A 133 9.04 0.20 -10.76
CA HIS A 133 8.60 -0.38 -9.49
C HIS A 133 8.11 -1.81 -9.70
N HIS A 134 7.21 -1.99 -10.68
CA HIS A 134 6.68 -3.30 -11.10
C HIS A 134 7.75 -4.28 -11.57
N SER A 135 8.89 -3.81 -12.08
CA SER A 135 9.98 -4.70 -12.54
C SER A 135 10.59 -5.58 -11.45
N THR A 136 10.32 -5.28 -10.18
CA THR A 136 10.79 -6.07 -9.02
C THR A 136 9.82 -7.19 -8.65
N GLY A 137 8.55 -7.07 -9.04
CA GLY A 137 7.48 -8.02 -8.71
C GLY A 137 7.14 -8.09 -7.22
N ALA A 138 7.56 -7.11 -6.41
CA ALA A 138 7.43 -7.09 -4.95
C ALA A 138 7.93 -8.38 -4.28
N THR A 139 9.14 -8.81 -4.66
CA THR A 139 9.78 -10.03 -4.14
C THR A 139 10.95 -9.75 -3.21
N GLN A 140 11.26 -8.48 -2.91
CA GLN A 140 12.33 -8.12 -1.98
C GLN A 140 11.88 -6.90 -1.19
N GLY A 141 11.99 -6.92 0.13
CA GLY A 141 11.37 -5.88 0.96
C GLY A 141 11.83 -4.46 0.61
N ILE A 142 13.11 -4.27 0.28
CA ILE A 142 13.62 -2.94 -0.09
C ILE A 142 13.11 -2.43 -1.45
N SER A 143 12.48 -3.29 -2.26
CA SER A 143 11.86 -2.89 -3.52
C SER A 143 10.72 -1.90 -3.33
N ALA A 144 10.19 -1.76 -2.11
CA ALA A 144 9.23 -0.73 -1.73
C ALA A 144 9.70 0.69 -2.08
N CYS A 145 11.01 0.94 -2.06
CA CYS A 145 11.58 2.23 -2.44
C CYS A 145 12.29 2.21 -3.81
N TYR A 146 12.26 1.08 -4.52
CA TYR A 146 12.87 0.93 -5.84
C TYR A 146 11.90 1.39 -6.94
N MET A 147 11.88 2.69 -7.19
CA MET A 147 11.02 3.27 -8.23
C MET A 147 11.63 4.56 -8.79
N SER A 148 11.00 5.16 -9.79
CA SER A 148 11.46 6.45 -10.30
C SER A 148 11.28 7.55 -9.23
N ALA A 149 12.05 8.63 -9.30
CA ALA A 149 11.89 9.75 -8.37
C ALA A 149 10.46 10.35 -8.33
N PRO A 150 9.78 10.62 -9.46
CA PRO A 150 8.41 11.15 -9.40
C PRO A 150 7.40 10.12 -8.90
N ASP A 151 7.57 8.84 -9.24
CA ASP A 151 6.76 7.75 -8.67
C ASP A 151 6.91 7.73 -7.15
N PHE A 152 8.15 7.69 -6.66
CA PHE A 152 8.48 7.69 -5.22
C PHE A 152 7.90 8.90 -4.48
N PHE A 153 7.94 10.08 -5.10
CA PHE A 153 7.32 11.25 -4.50
C PHE A 153 5.80 11.08 -4.36
N LEU A 154 5.14 10.60 -5.41
CA LEU A 154 3.68 10.47 -5.46
C LEU A 154 3.14 9.31 -4.61
N THR A 155 3.94 8.25 -4.41
CA THR A 155 3.48 7.03 -3.75
C THR A 155 4.07 6.79 -2.37
N ILE A 156 5.12 7.49 -1.99
CA ILE A 156 5.74 7.35 -0.66
C ILE A 156 5.74 8.69 0.08
N VAL A 157 6.30 9.74 -0.55
CA VAL A 157 6.47 11.04 0.12
C VAL A 157 5.12 11.72 0.34
N LEU A 158 4.28 11.80 -0.69
CA LEU A 158 3.00 12.51 -0.63
C LEU A 158 1.99 11.80 0.29
N PRO A 159 1.80 10.47 0.24
CA PRO A 159 0.92 9.76 1.18
C PRO A 159 1.38 9.86 2.63
N TYR A 160 2.66 10.10 2.89
CA TYR A 160 3.15 10.38 4.24
C TYR A 160 2.94 11.84 4.67
N LEU A 161 3.43 12.81 3.89
CA LEU A 161 3.48 14.21 4.33
C LEU A 161 2.11 14.91 4.26
N LEU A 162 1.24 14.55 3.30
CA LEU A 162 -0.04 15.24 3.17
C LEU A 162 -0.99 14.94 4.35
N PRO A 163 -1.23 13.68 4.75
CA PRO A 163 -2.01 13.40 5.96
C PRO A 163 -1.38 14.00 7.21
N LEU A 164 -0.04 14.00 7.30
CA LEU A 164 0.68 14.60 8.42
C LEU A 164 0.42 16.11 8.53
N ALA A 165 0.45 16.82 7.40
CA ALA A 165 0.11 18.24 7.37
C ALA A 165 -1.35 18.49 7.78
N ILE A 166 -2.29 17.66 7.32
CA ILE A 166 -3.73 17.78 7.62
C ILE A 166 -4.01 17.68 9.13
N ILE A 167 -3.31 16.82 9.87
CA ILE A 167 -3.47 16.68 11.33
C ILE A 167 -2.73 17.76 12.14
N GLY A 168 -2.26 18.83 11.49
CA GLY A 168 -1.49 19.91 12.09
C GLY A 168 -0.03 19.52 12.33
N GLY A 169 0.56 18.78 11.39
CA GLY A 169 1.98 18.46 11.34
C GLY A 169 2.48 17.40 12.33
N GLY A 170 1.60 16.82 13.14
CA GLY A 170 1.95 15.87 14.20
C GLY A 170 2.64 16.51 15.42
N GLY A 171 2.69 17.85 15.48
CA GLY A 171 3.49 18.54 16.49
C GLY A 171 4.98 18.27 16.32
N SER A 172 5.73 18.55 17.38
CA SER A 172 7.13 18.15 17.54
C SER A 172 7.28 16.93 18.47
N ASP A 173 6.26 16.08 18.50
CA ASP A 173 6.20 14.88 19.34
C ASP A 173 7.08 13.75 18.75
N ILE A 174 8.24 13.55 19.36
CA ILE A 174 9.23 12.57 18.93
C ILE A 174 8.67 11.15 18.91
N LEU A 175 7.84 10.79 19.89
CA LEU A 175 7.26 9.44 19.99
C LEU A 175 6.31 9.19 18.82
N PHE A 176 5.44 10.17 18.53
CA PHE A 176 4.51 10.10 17.41
C PHE A 176 5.27 9.88 16.09
N HIS A 177 6.27 10.72 15.80
CA HIS A 177 7.00 10.64 14.54
C HIS A 177 7.85 9.38 14.42
N THR A 178 8.46 8.91 15.51
CA THR A 178 9.23 7.64 15.55
C THR A 178 8.32 6.46 15.27
N LEU A 179 7.15 6.42 15.90
CA LEU A 179 6.19 5.33 15.74
C LEU A 179 5.64 5.30 14.30
N VAL A 180 5.19 6.44 13.77
CA VAL A 180 4.66 6.53 12.40
C VAL A 180 5.75 6.14 11.40
N ALA A 181 6.94 6.75 11.47
CA ALA A 181 8.03 6.47 10.55
C ALA A 181 8.50 5.01 10.61
N GLY A 182 8.62 4.44 11.81
CA GLY A 182 9.03 3.05 12.03
C GLY A 182 8.01 2.05 11.51
N LEU A 183 6.73 2.22 11.86
CA LEU A 183 5.65 1.35 11.38
C LEU A 183 5.49 1.43 9.87
N GLY A 184 5.61 2.62 9.27
CA GLY A 184 5.59 2.79 7.83
C GLY A 184 6.69 2.06 7.11
N ALA A 185 7.93 2.18 7.61
CA ALA A 185 9.09 1.47 7.08
C ALA A 185 8.90 -0.06 7.15
N LEU A 186 8.46 -0.58 8.29
CA LEU A 186 8.22 -2.01 8.47
C LEU A 186 7.09 -2.52 7.55
N GLY A 187 5.99 -1.76 7.46
CA GLY A 187 4.86 -2.09 6.59
C GLY A 187 5.26 -2.17 5.12
N GLY A 188 5.93 -1.13 4.60
CA GLY A 188 6.39 -1.11 3.21
C GLY A 188 7.37 -2.24 2.90
N VAL A 189 8.34 -2.50 3.79
CA VAL A 189 9.28 -3.63 3.63
C VAL A 189 8.55 -4.97 3.63
N TYR A 190 7.58 -5.15 4.54
CA TYR A 190 6.79 -6.38 4.60
C TYR A 190 5.99 -6.59 3.32
N GLU A 191 5.25 -5.58 2.88
CA GLU A 191 4.39 -5.64 1.70
C GLU A 191 5.18 -5.97 0.42
N HIS A 192 6.41 -5.46 0.33
CA HIS A 192 7.31 -5.74 -0.79
C HIS A 192 8.15 -7.00 -0.67
N SER A 193 8.06 -7.73 0.44
CA SER A 193 8.95 -8.84 0.71
C SER A 193 8.62 -10.13 -0.05
N GLY A 194 7.39 -10.29 -0.53
CA GLY A 194 6.91 -11.58 -1.08
C GLY A 194 6.72 -12.67 -0.02
N TYR A 195 6.73 -12.33 1.28
CA TYR A 195 6.26 -13.17 2.37
C TYR A 195 4.80 -12.88 2.69
N ASP A 196 4.01 -13.92 2.99
CA ASP A 196 2.62 -13.84 3.49
C ASP A 196 2.53 -14.59 4.82
N PHE A 197 2.72 -13.88 5.93
CA PHE A 197 2.59 -14.43 7.28
C PHE A 197 1.13 -14.65 7.70
N GLY A 198 0.17 -14.11 6.94
CA GLY A 198 -1.25 -14.33 7.17
C GLY A 198 -1.71 -15.76 6.85
N THR A 199 -0.92 -16.52 6.08
CA THR A 199 -1.23 -17.90 5.66
C THR A 199 -1.56 -18.84 6.84
N GLU A 200 -0.80 -18.79 7.93
CA GLU A 200 -1.04 -19.63 9.11
C GLU A 200 -2.26 -19.19 9.92
N LEU A 201 -2.57 -17.89 9.91
CA LEU A 201 -3.71 -17.32 10.64
C LEU A 201 -5.04 -17.52 9.89
N ARG A 202 -5.00 -17.90 8.61
CA ARG A 202 -6.18 -18.20 7.78
C ARG A 202 -6.78 -19.57 8.05
N GLN A 203 -6.12 -20.44 8.81
CA GLN A 203 -6.72 -21.72 9.16
C GLN A 203 -8.00 -21.45 9.97
N PRO A 204 -9.18 -21.88 9.48
CA PRO A 204 -10.42 -21.67 10.21
C PRO A 204 -10.26 -22.38 11.57
N PRO A 205 -10.50 -21.69 12.70
CA PRO A 205 -10.54 -22.39 13.97
C PRO A 205 -11.59 -23.49 13.87
N PRO A 206 -11.41 -24.64 14.55
CA PRO A 206 -12.43 -25.68 14.60
C PRO A 206 -13.77 -25.04 14.92
N GLN A 207 -14.80 -25.35 14.13
CA GLN A 207 -16.14 -24.78 14.30
C GLN A 207 -16.57 -25.00 15.75
N ASP A 208 -16.60 -23.93 16.54
CA ASP A 208 -17.34 -23.94 17.80
C ASP A 208 -18.82 -24.10 17.41
N TYR A 209 -19.42 -25.20 17.88
CA TYR A 209 -20.78 -25.62 17.57
C TYR A 209 -21.87 -24.59 17.97
N ASP A 210 -21.50 -23.53 18.69
CA ASP A 210 -22.42 -22.59 19.32
C ASP A 210 -22.72 -21.31 18.49
N GLY A 211 -22.18 -21.21 17.26
CA GLY A 211 -22.50 -20.13 16.32
C GLY A 211 -22.08 -18.70 16.74
N LYS A 212 -21.51 -18.53 17.93
CA LYS A 212 -21.00 -17.24 18.44
C LYS A 212 -19.59 -17.02 17.92
N ARG A 213 -19.37 -15.88 17.24
CA ARG A 213 -18.01 -15.45 16.88
C ARG A 213 -17.23 -15.13 18.15
N SER A 214 -16.28 -16.01 18.49
CA SER A 214 -15.32 -15.75 19.56
C SER A 214 -14.50 -14.48 19.25
N LEU A 215 -14.21 -13.67 20.27
CA LEU A 215 -13.27 -12.54 20.16
C LEU A 215 -11.95 -12.98 19.52
N ARG A 216 -11.50 -14.21 19.82
CA ARG A 216 -10.30 -14.81 19.24
C ARG A 216 -10.40 -14.92 17.71
N MET A 217 -11.56 -15.29 17.17
CA MET A 217 -11.79 -15.39 15.73
C MET A 217 -11.78 -14.01 15.06
N VAL A 218 -12.35 -12.99 15.72
CA VAL A 218 -12.32 -11.61 15.20
C VAL A 218 -10.88 -11.09 15.17
N VAL A 219 -10.13 -11.27 16.27
CA VAL A 219 -8.72 -10.86 16.37
C VAL A 219 -7.85 -11.63 15.37
N SER A 220 -8.04 -12.94 15.23
CA SER A 220 -7.26 -13.74 14.26
C SER A 220 -7.59 -13.35 12.82
N SER A 221 -8.84 -13.03 12.51
CA SER A 221 -9.24 -12.55 11.18
C SER A 221 -8.63 -11.19 10.87
N PHE A 222 -8.61 -10.29 11.86
CA PHE A 222 -7.98 -8.98 11.70
C PHE A 222 -6.46 -9.12 11.53
N ALA A 223 -5.80 -9.94 12.35
CA ALA A 223 -4.37 -10.23 12.22
C ALA A 223 -4.03 -10.90 10.89
N ALA A 224 -4.84 -11.87 10.43
CA ALA A 224 -4.68 -12.52 9.14
C ALA A 224 -4.84 -11.54 7.96
N ALA A 225 -5.73 -10.55 8.10
CA ALA A 225 -5.93 -9.49 7.11
C ALA A 225 -4.78 -8.48 7.12
N ALA A 226 -4.32 -8.06 8.29
CA ALA A 226 -3.18 -7.15 8.44
C ALA A 226 -1.86 -7.78 7.96
N LEU A 227 -1.75 -9.10 8.04
CA LEU A 227 -0.63 -9.88 7.53
C LEU A 227 -0.89 -10.44 6.12
N ASP A 228 -1.99 -10.11 5.45
CA ASP A 228 -2.25 -10.55 4.08
C ASP A 228 -1.43 -9.75 3.08
N ASN A 229 -0.30 -10.31 2.65
CA ASN A 229 0.50 -9.69 1.60
C ASN A 229 0.20 -10.20 0.18
N ARG A 230 -0.78 -11.10 0.04
CA ARG A 230 -1.12 -11.67 -1.27
C ARG A 230 -1.68 -10.62 -2.21
N ALA A 231 -2.43 -9.66 -1.67
CA ALA A 231 -3.07 -8.60 -2.44
C ALA A 231 -2.04 -7.75 -3.21
N HIS A 232 -0.99 -7.31 -2.53
CA HIS A 232 0.11 -6.56 -3.12
C HIS A 232 0.80 -7.37 -4.22
N SER A 233 1.10 -8.64 -3.92
CA SER A 233 1.71 -9.56 -4.87
C SER A 233 0.86 -9.70 -6.14
N GLU A 234 -0.45 -9.93 -6.02
CA GLU A 234 -1.35 -10.04 -7.18
C GLU A 234 -1.42 -8.74 -8.00
N HIS A 235 -1.32 -7.58 -7.36
CA HIS A 235 -1.25 -6.29 -8.05
C HIS A 235 -0.01 -6.18 -8.96
N HIS A 236 1.18 -6.57 -8.48
CA HIS A 236 2.41 -6.53 -9.31
C HIS A 236 2.38 -7.49 -10.51
N ILE A 237 1.54 -8.54 -10.48
CA ILE A 237 1.33 -9.42 -11.65
C ILE A 237 0.24 -8.87 -12.54
N ARG A 238 -0.87 -8.48 -11.92
CA ARG A 238 -2.11 -8.13 -12.58
C ARG A 238 -2.29 -6.63 -12.43
N ALA A 239 -1.74 -5.88 -13.38
CA ALA A 239 -1.85 -4.42 -13.45
C ALA A 239 -3.32 -3.89 -13.46
N ASN A 240 -4.33 -4.75 -13.54
CA ASN A 240 -5.73 -4.38 -13.47
C ASN A 240 -6.32 -4.38 -12.03
N VAL A 241 -5.66 -5.03 -11.08
CA VAL A 241 -5.97 -4.97 -9.65
C VAL A 241 -5.32 -3.70 -9.08
N SER A 242 -5.95 -3.00 -8.15
CA SER A 242 -5.25 -1.96 -7.38
C SER A 242 -4.87 -2.48 -6.02
N PHE A 243 -3.80 -1.90 -5.49
CA PHE A 243 -3.36 -2.12 -4.13
C PHE A 243 -2.82 -0.79 -3.62
N SER A 244 -3.32 -0.30 -2.50
CA SER A 244 -2.68 0.81 -1.82
C SER A 244 -1.44 0.29 -1.09
N ASP A 245 -0.26 0.71 -1.54
CA ASP A 245 1.05 0.32 -0.99
C ASP A 245 1.46 1.20 0.20
N GLY A 246 1.97 0.61 1.28
CA GLY A 246 2.61 1.27 2.39
C GLY A 246 1.78 1.36 3.68
N PHE A 247 2.50 1.41 4.81
CA PHE A 247 1.98 1.60 6.18
C PHE A 247 0.94 0.57 6.65
N GLY A 248 0.95 -0.66 6.12
CA GLY A 248 -0.09 -1.63 6.46
C GLY A 248 -1.45 -1.15 5.97
N SER A 249 -1.47 -0.49 4.80
CA SER A 249 -2.68 -0.02 4.15
C SER A 249 -3.69 -1.17 4.20
N PRO A 250 -4.79 -1.00 4.94
CA PRO A 250 -5.77 -2.07 5.13
C PRO A 250 -6.53 -2.40 3.82
N GLY A 251 -6.18 -1.74 2.71
CA GLY A 251 -6.93 -1.78 1.47
C GLY A 251 -8.33 -1.23 1.68
N ILE A 252 -8.49 -0.18 2.50
CA ILE A 252 -9.81 0.44 2.76
C ILE A 252 -10.38 0.92 1.42
N CYS A 253 -9.61 1.71 0.67
CA CYS A 253 -10.04 2.18 -0.63
C CYS A 253 -10.27 1.03 -1.62
N ASP A 254 -9.39 0.03 -1.67
CA ASP A 254 -9.55 -1.13 -2.55
C ASP A 254 -10.82 -1.93 -2.27
N TRP A 255 -11.20 -2.04 -0.99
CA TRP A 255 -12.45 -2.66 -0.58
C TRP A 255 -13.65 -1.78 -0.94
N MET A 256 -13.62 -0.48 -0.60
CA MET A 256 -14.71 0.47 -0.86
C MET A 256 -15.02 0.62 -2.35
N PHE A 257 -13.99 0.68 -3.20
CA PHE A 257 -14.16 0.82 -4.65
C PHE A 257 -14.27 -0.53 -5.38
N GLY A 258 -14.13 -1.64 -4.65
CA GLY A 258 -14.25 -3.01 -5.18
C GLY A 258 -13.17 -3.36 -6.19
N THR A 259 -11.95 -2.88 -5.94
CA THR A 259 -10.76 -3.08 -6.79
C THR A 259 -9.73 -4.04 -6.16
N ARG A 260 -10.03 -4.58 -4.97
CA ARG A 260 -9.27 -5.67 -4.33
C ARG A 260 -9.20 -6.91 -5.22
N TRP A 261 -8.06 -7.62 -5.16
CA TRP A 261 -7.73 -8.75 -6.04
C TRP A 261 -8.80 -9.86 -6.11
N ASP A 262 -9.43 -10.20 -4.97
CA ASP A 262 -10.45 -11.23 -4.84
C ASP A 262 -11.82 -10.79 -5.41
N LEU A 263 -12.10 -9.49 -5.36
CA LEU A 263 -13.32 -8.89 -5.90
C LEU A 263 -13.27 -8.73 -7.43
N VAL A 264 -12.09 -8.41 -8.00
CA VAL A 264 -11.94 -8.17 -9.46
C VAL A 264 -12.30 -9.41 -10.27
N SER A 265 -11.82 -10.60 -9.88
CA SER A 265 -12.15 -11.84 -10.59
C SER A 265 -13.62 -12.23 -10.48
N LYS A 266 -14.29 -11.86 -9.38
CA LYS A 266 -15.73 -12.07 -9.22
C LYS A 266 -16.51 -11.11 -10.12
N ARG A 267 -16.23 -9.80 -10.04
CA ARG A 267 -16.88 -8.77 -10.86
C ARG A 267 -16.73 -9.03 -12.36
N ARG A 268 -15.55 -9.44 -12.83
CA ARG A 268 -15.35 -9.77 -14.25
C ARG A 268 -16.22 -10.93 -14.72
N ARG A 269 -16.40 -11.96 -13.87
CA ARG A 269 -17.29 -13.09 -14.18
C ARG A 269 -18.75 -12.64 -14.21
N ASP A 270 -19.16 -11.83 -13.24
CA ASP A 270 -20.54 -11.31 -13.17
C ASP A 270 -20.88 -10.47 -14.41
N VAL A 271 -19.97 -9.59 -14.84
CA VAL A 271 -20.12 -8.78 -16.07
C VAL A 271 -20.16 -9.65 -17.33
N GLU A 272 -19.32 -10.68 -17.43
CA GLU A 272 -19.33 -11.61 -18.58
C GLU A 272 -20.65 -12.38 -18.66
N VAL A 273 -21.18 -12.84 -17.51
CA VAL A 273 -22.48 -13.53 -17.44
C VAL A 273 -23.60 -12.60 -17.87
N GLU A 274 -23.61 -11.35 -17.40
CA GLU A 274 -24.60 -10.34 -17.79
C GLU A 274 -24.54 -10.02 -19.28
N TRP A 275 -23.34 -9.81 -19.83
CA TRP A 275 -23.11 -9.57 -21.25
C TRP A 275 -23.63 -10.72 -22.12
N GLN A 276 -23.37 -11.97 -21.74
CA GLN A 276 -23.89 -13.15 -22.43
C GLN A 276 -25.41 -13.24 -22.36
N ALA A 277 -26.01 -12.87 -21.22
CA ALA A 277 -27.47 -12.81 -21.07
C ALA A 277 -28.09 -11.75 -21.99
N GLN A 278 -27.49 -10.55 -22.09
CA GLN A 278 -27.93 -9.49 -23.00
C GLN A 278 -27.84 -9.92 -24.47
N GLN A 279 -26.77 -10.60 -24.88
CA GLN A 279 -26.66 -11.12 -26.25
C GLN A 279 -27.72 -12.18 -26.58
N LYS A 280 -28.06 -13.05 -25.63
CA LYS A 280 -29.12 -14.05 -25.81
C LYS A 280 -30.50 -13.39 -25.92
N ALA A 281 -30.77 -12.41 -25.05
CA ALA A 281 -32.03 -11.65 -25.09
C ALA A 281 -32.19 -10.87 -26.41
N GLY A 282 -31.13 -10.21 -26.89
CA GLY A 282 -31.15 -9.49 -28.16
C GLY A 282 -31.32 -10.38 -29.40
N LYS A 283 -30.82 -11.62 -29.36
CA LYS A 283 -31.07 -12.61 -30.44
C LYS A 283 -32.50 -13.14 -30.43
N SER A 284 -33.11 -13.30 -29.24
CA SER A 284 -34.50 -13.78 -29.12
C SER A 284 -35.52 -12.78 -29.67
N THR A 285 -35.30 -11.48 -29.48
CA THR A 285 -36.17 -10.44 -30.05
C THR A 285 -36.00 -10.27 -31.56
N SER A 286 -34.80 -10.52 -32.09
CA SER A 286 -34.53 -10.49 -33.54
C SER A 286 -35.20 -11.63 -34.31
N HIS A 287 -35.40 -12.80 -33.71
CA HIS A 287 -36.11 -13.90 -34.37
C HIS A 287 -37.62 -13.66 -34.46
N ASN A 288 -38.25 -13.18 -33.38
CA ASN A 288 -39.68 -12.85 -33.40
C ASN A 288 -40.05 -11.71 -34.35
N ALA A 289 -39.13 -10.76 -34.60
CA ALA A 289 -39.40 -9.66 -35.53
C ALA A 289 -39.39 -10.10 -37.01
N LYS A 290 -38.68 -11.17 -37.36
CA LYS A 290 -38.70 -11.74 -38.71
C LYS A 290 -39.96 -12.56 -38.98
N ASP A 291 -40.41 -13.33 -38.00
CA ASP A 291 -41.63 -14.13 -38.14
C ASP A 291 -42.89 -13.24 -38.26
N LEU A 292 -42.89 -12.05 -37.64
CA LEU A 292 -43.97 -11.08 -37.78
C LEU A 292 -43.94 -10.28 -39.10
N SER A 293 -42.79 -10.13 -39.76
CA SER A 293 -42.71 -9.45 -41.06
C SER A 293 -43.14 -10.35 -42.24
N ASP A 294 -43.07 -11.66 -42.08
CA ASP A 294 -43.46 -12.63 -43.11
C ASP A 294 -44.98 -12.93 -43.08
N GLU A 295 -45.68 -12.62 -41.99
CA GLU A 295 -47.15 -12.79 -41.87
C GLU A 295 -48.00 -11.67 -42.52
N HIS A 296 -47.39 -10.59 -43.02
CA HIS A 296 -48.12 -9.46 -43.64
C HIS A 296 -47.96 -9.35 -45.18
N VAL A 297 -47.54 -10.43 -45.86
CA VAL A 297 -47.36 -10.47 -47.33
C VAL A 297 -48.32 -11.45 -48.02
N GLN A 298 -49.48 -11.76 -47.43
CA GLN A 298 -50.59 -12.46 -48.10
C GLN A 298 -51.84 -11.58 -48.15
#